data_AF-A0A7J7S9F9-F1
#
_entry.id   AF-A0A7J7S9F9-F1
#
_cell.length_a   1.000
_cell.length_b   1.000
_cell.length_c   1.000
_cell.angle_alpha   90.00
_cell.angle_beta   90.00
_cell.angle_gamma   90.00
#
_symmetry.space_group_name_H-M   'P 1'
#
loop_
_entity.id
_entity.type
_entity.pdbx_description
1 polymer ?
#
loop_
_entity_poly.entity_id
_entity_poly.type
_entity_poly.pdbx_seq_one_letter_code
_entity_poly.pdbx_strand_id
1 'polypeptide(L)'
;MALPGSSTVFLLALTIIASAQALTPTHYLTKHDVERLKASLDRPFTSLESAFYSIVGLSSLGAQVSDVKKACTFIKSNLDPSNVDSLFYAAQSSQALSGCEISISNETKDLLLAAVSEDSSVTQIYHAVAALSGLGLPLASQEALSALTSRLSKEETVLATIQALQTASHLSQQADLRSIVEEIEDLVARLDELGGVYLQFEEGLETTALFVAATYKLMDHVGTEPSIKEDQVIQLTNAIFSKKNLDSLSEAFSVASAAAALSQNRYHVPVVVVSEGSPSDTHEQAILRLQVTNILSQPLTQATVKLEHAKSVASRATVLQKTPFTLVGDIFELNFMNAKFSSGYYDFSVKVEGDNRYIANNVELRVKISTEVGITNVDLSTVDKDQSIAPKTTRVTYPAKAKGTFIADSHQNFALFFQLVDVNTGAELTPHQVASSSPARDGGLCPLQLATATGPGADLRPPQLRLKGQQLEAERHPPQLRLKGQQLDLEKRKYTLFPQ
;
A
#
# COMPACT_ATOMS: atom_id res chain seq x y z
N MET A 1 -9.56 -57.89 -35.40
CA MET A 1 -10.22 -56.74 -36.04
C MET A 1 -10.72 -55.83 -34.95
N ALA A 2 -10.04 -54.70 -34.74
CA ALA A 2 -10.38 -53.68 -33.75
C ALA A 2 -10.62 -52.35 -34.49
N LEU A 3 -11.66 -51.63 -34.07
CA LEU A 3 -12.17 -50.36 -34.59
C LEU A 3 -12.97 -49.72 -33.43
N PRO A 4 -13.13 -48.38 -33.34
CA PRO A 4 -12.08 -47.39 -33.10
C PRO A 4 -12.42 -46.39 -31.97
N GLY A 5 -11.39 -45.68 -31.50
CA GLY A 5 -11.37 -44.22 -31.24
C GLY A 5 -12.44 -43.55 -30.37
N SER A 6 -12.03 -43.06 -29.20
CA SER A 6 -12.36 -41.69 -28.76
C SER A 6 -11.24 -41.18 -27.85
N SER A 7 -10.46 -40.24 -28.37
CA SER A 7 -9.39 -39.55 -27.63
C SER A 7 -9.99 -38.27 -27.08
N THR A 8 -10.36 -38.27 -25.80
CA THR A 8 -10.75 -37.05 -25.08
C THR A 8 -9.49 -36.33 -24.62
N VAL A 9 -9.05 -35.37 -25.43
CA VAL A 9 -8.10 -34.34 -25.04
C VAL A 9 -8.81 -33.40 -24.05
N PHE A 10 -8.47 -33.52 -22.77
CA PHE A 10 -8.87 -32.53 -21.77
C PHE A 10 -7.96 -31.31 -21.95
N LEU A 11 -8.46 -30.30 -22.66
CA LEU A 11 -7.86 -28.97 -22.71
C LEU A 11 -8.06 -28.33 -21.34
N LEU A 12 -7.04 -28.42 -20.49
CA LEU A 12 -6.94 -27.66 -19.25
C LEU A 12 -6.73 -26.18 -19.64
N ALA A 13 -7.81 -25.42 -19.74
CA ALA A 13 -7.75 -23.97 -19.92
C ALA A 13 -7.17 -23.36 -18.64
N LEU A 14 -5.84 -23.19 -18.63
CA LEU A 14 -5.13 -22.41 -17.63
C LEU A 14 -5.53 -20.94 -17.84
N THR A 15 -6.51 -20.47 -17.08
CA THR A 15 -6.78 -19.03 -16.97
C THR A 15 -5.64 -18.44 -16.14
N ILE A 16 -4.62 -17.95 -16.83
CA ILE A 16 -3.65 -17.03 -16.25
C ILE A 16 -4.45 -15.75 -15.95
N ILE A 17 -4.94 -15.63 -14.71
CA ILE A 17 -5.32 -14.34 -14.17
C ILE A 17 -4.00 -13.60 -14.00
N ALA A 18 -3.59 -12.86 -15.03
CA ALA A 18 -2.57 -11.85 -14.89
C ALA A 18 -3.15 -10.78 -13.96
N SER A 19 -2.97 -10.94 -12.66
CA SER A 19 -3.18 -9.88 -11.69
C SER A 19 -2.05 -8.88 -11.84
N ALA A 20 -2.14 -8.04 -12.88
CA ALA A 20 -1.43 -6.77 -12.89
C ALA A 20 -2.17 -5.85 -11.90
N GLN A 21 -1.88 -6.04 -10.61
CA GLN A 21 -2.10 -5.04 -9.58
C GLN A 21 -0.67 -4.70 -9.10
N ALA A 22 -0.15 -3.50 -9.30
CA ALA A 22 -0.81 -2.22 -9.11
C ALA A 22 -0.25 -1.14 -10.05
N LEU A 23 -1.13 -0.27 -10.55
CA LEU A 23 -0.75 0.99 -11.19
C LEU A 23 -0.36 2.06 -10.15
N THR A 24 -0.27 1.68 -8.87
CA THR A 24 0.00 2.53 -7.71
C THR A 24 0.94 1.84 -6.73
N PRO A 25 1.81 2.55 -6.00
CA PRO A 25 2.62 1.94 -4.96
C PRO A 25 1.73 1.26 -3.92
N THR A 26 1.99 -0.02 -3.65
CA THR A 26 1.28 -0.80 -2.62
C THR A 26 1.85 -0.53 -1.23
N HIS A 27 3.11 -0.08 -1.17
CA HIS A 27 3.76 0.38 0.05
C HIS A 27 4.23 1.83 -0.09
N TYR A 28 3.93 2.62 0.93
CA TYR A 28 4.29 4.04 1.01
C TYR A 28 4.41 4.46 2.47
N LEU A 29 5.12 5.56 2.77
CA LEU A 29 5.20 6.07 4.14
C LEU A 29 3.97 6.92 4.44
N THR A 30 3.20 6.55 5.46
CA THR A 30 2.18 7.42 6.05
C THR A 30 2.83 8.56 6.83
N LYS A 31 2.08 9.60 7.20
CA LYS A 31 2.58 10.67 8.10
C LYS A 31 3.18 10.09 9.38
N HIS A 32 2.57 9.05 9.95
CA HIS A 32 3.08 8.38 11.15
C HIS A 32 4.37 7.59 10.88
N ASP A 33 4.50 6.95 9.72
CA ASP A 33 5.74 6.25 9.35
C ASP A 33 6.90 7.22 9.12
N VAL A 34 6.63 8.40 8.53
CA VAL A 34 7.64 9.46 8.37
C VAL A 34 8.15 9.95 9.72
N GLU A 35 7.26 10.19 10.69
CA GLU A 35 7.67 10.56 12.05
C GLU A 35 8.43 9.44 12.75
N ARG A 36 8.06 8.17 12.54
CA ARG A 36 8.83 7.03 13.06
C ARG A 36 10.23 6.96 12.45
N LEU A 37 10.36 7.23 11.15
CA LEU A 37 11.65 7.28 10.45
C LEU A 37 12.52 8.43 10.98
N LYS A 38 11.95 9.61 11.22
CA LYS A 38 12.69 10.71 11.88
C LYS A 38 13.15 10.29 13.28
N ALA A 39 12.28 9.65 14.06
CA ALA A 39 12.62 9.18 15.40
C ALA A 39 13.69 8.07 15.40
N SER A 40 13.75 7.23 14.36
CA SER A 40 14.81 6.22 14.26
C SER A 40 16.18 6.85 13.95
N LEU A 41 16.21 8.01 13.30
CA LEU A 41 17.39 8.81 12.99
C LEU A 41 17.81 9.72 14.15
N ASP A 42 16.88 10.21 14.95
CA ASP A 42 17.15 11.08 16.11
C ASP A 42 17.67 10.28 17.32
N ARG A 43 18.87 9.72 17.19
CA ARG A 43 19.58 8.97 18.23
C ARG A 43 20.81 9.74 18.73
N PRO A 44 21.26 9.50 19.98
CA PRO A 44 22.51 10.07 20.48
C PRO A 44 23.71 9.66 19.62
N PHE A 45 24.61 10.60 19.35
CA PHE A 45 25.82 10.33 18.58
C PHE A 45 26.81 9.50 19.40
N THR A 46 27.24 8.38 18.83
CA THR A 46 28.24 7.47 19.40
C THR A 46 29.56 7.51 18.65
N SER A 47 29.53 7.95 17.39
CA SER A 47 30.66 8.08 16.48
C SER A 47 30.35 9.17 15.44
N LEU A 48 31.33 9.58 14.64
CA LEU A 48 31.08 10.48 13.50
C LEU A 48 30.18 9.84 12.45
N GLU A 49 30.32 8.54 12.22
CA GLU A 49 29.45 7.78 11.31
C GLU A 49 28.00 7.82 11.77
N SER A 50 27.73 7.58 13.06
CA SER A 50 26.35 7.67 13.56
C SER A 50 25.82 9.10 13.53
N ALA A 51 26.67 10.10 13.80
CA ALA A 51 26.30 11.50 13.60
C ALA A 51 25.95 11.78 12.13
N PHE A 52 26.71 11.26 11.16
CA PHE A 52 26.44 11.42 9.74
C PHE A 52 25.09 10.84 9.34
N TYR A 53 24.81 9.57 9.66
CA TYR A 53 23.54 8.96 9.31
C TYR A 53 22.35 9.71 9.93
N SER A 54 22.46 10.11 11.20
CA SER A 54 21.43 10.90 11.89
C SER A 54 21.21 12.27 11.27
N ILE A 55 22.27 13.07 11.14
CA ILE A 55 22.20 14.48 10.74
C ILE A 55 21.78 14.58 9.27
N VAL A 56 22.47 13.86 8.38
CA VAL A 56 22.18 13.92 6.95
C VAL A 56 20.85 13.24 6.65
N GLY A 57 20.53 12.12 7.32
CA GLY A 57 19.24 11.45 7.18
C GLY A 57 18.06 12.34 7.58
N LEU A 58 18.14 13.04 8.72
CA LEU A 58 17.12 14.00 9.13
C LEU A 58 17.00 15.16 8.13
N SER A 59 18.13 15.69 7.66
CA SER A 59 18.16 16.74 6.65
C SER A 59 17.48 16.31 5.34
N SER A 60 17.69 15.07 4.89
CA SER A 60 17.03 14.50 3.71
C SER A 60 15.50 14.47 3.85
N LEU A 61 14.99 14.30 5.07
CA LEU A 61 13.55 14.35 5.38
C LEU A 61 13.01 15.76 5.61
N GLY A 62 13.83 16.80 5.41
CA GLY A 62 13.48 18.19 5.72
C GLY A 62 13.35 18.46 7.22
N ALA A 63 13.87 17.58 8.08
CA ALA A 63 13.92 17.75 9.52
C ALA A 63 15.26 18.40 9.95
N GLN A 64 15.25 19.02 11.11
CA GLN A 64 16.44 19.64 11.71
C GLN A 64 16.84 18.88 12.97
N VAL A 65 18.13 18.84 13.24
CA VAL A 65 18.65 18.28 14.49
C VAL A 65 18.29 19.22 15.65
N SER A 66 17.80 18.66 16.75
CA SER A 66 17.27 19.41 17.89
C SER A 66 18.25 20.43 18.50
N ASP A 67 19.55 20.13 18.52
CA ASP A 67 20.61 21.03 19.01
C ASP A 67 21.78 21.08 18.02
N VAL A 68 21.67 21.99 17.04
CA VAL A 68 22.67 22.20 15.99
C VAL A 68 24.04 22.55 16.56
N LYS A 69 24.11 23.34 17.64
CA LYS A 69 25.39 23.76 18.26
C LYS A 69 26.10 22.59 18.91
N LYS A 70 25.35 21.76 19.66
CA LYS A 70 25.89 20.54 20.28
C LYS A 70 26.32 19.54 19.21
N ALA A 71 25.55 19.37 18.15
CA ALA A 71 25.91 18.50 17.04
C ALA A 71 27.20 18.95 16.35
N CYS A 72 27.31 20.24 16.02
CA CYS A 72 28.53 20.79 15.45
C CYS A 72 29.75 20.66 16.37
N THR A 73 29.55 20.88 17.67
CA THR A 73 30.61 20.68 18.69
C THR A 73 31.06 19.22 18.72
N PHE A 74 30.13 18.28 18.72
CA PHE A 74 30.43 16.85 18.67
C PHE A 74 31.26 16.49 17.44
N ILE A 75 30.89 16.98 16.25
CA ILE A 75 31.64 16.73 15.00
C ILE A 75 33.07 17.23 15.15
N LYS A 76 33.26 18.49 15.58
CA LYS A 76 34.58 19.09 15.73
C LYS A 76 35.46 18.40 16.77
N SER A 77 34.87 17.93 17.87
CA SER A 77 35.61 17.26 18.94
C SER A 77 36.03 15.83 18.63
N ASN A 78 35.37 15.16 17.68
CA ASN A 78 35.66 13.78 17.29
C ASN A 78 36.33 13.66 15.92
N LEU A 79 36.58 14.78 15.24
CA LEU A 79 37.27 14.83 13.95
C LEU A 79 38.73 14.36 14.11
N ASP A 80 39.09 13.34 13.35
CA ASP A 80 40.46 12.91 13.13
C ASP A 80 40.94 13.44 11.76
N PRO A 81 41.81 14.47 11.73
CA PRO A 81 42.26 15.08 10.48
C PRO A 81 43.21 14.19 9.67
N SER A 82 43.58 13.01 10.19
CA SER A 82 44.45 12.03 9.52
C SER A 82 43.70 10.82 8.95
N ASN A 83 42.36 10.79 9.07
CA ASN A 83 41.53 9.68 8.64
C ASN A 83 40.48 10.14 7.61
N VAL A 84 40.48 9.54 6.42
CA VAL A 84 39.60 9.90 5.30
C VAL A 84 38.12 9.70 5.65
N ASP A 85 37.75 8.62 6.34
CA ASP A 85 36.37 8.34 6.72
C ASP A 85 35.88 9.36 7.76
N SER A 86 36.73 9.70 8.74
CA SER A 86 36.45 10.75 9.73
C SER A 86 36.16 12.09 9.05
N LEU A 87 36.99 12.46 8.08
CA LEU A 87 36.83 13.68 7.28
C LEU A 87 35.55 13.67 6.45
N PHE A 88 35.23 12.55 5.81
CA PHE A 88 33.98 12.37 5.06
C PHE A 88 32.75 12.57 5.94
N TYR A 89 32.66 11.82 7.04
CA TYR A 89 31.51 11.90 7.94
C TYR A 89 31.37 13.31 8.52
N ALA A 90 32.47 13.93 8.92
CA ALA A 90 32.46 15.27 9.48
C ALA A 90 32.06 16.33 8.43
N ALA A 91 32.66 16.31 7.25
CA ALA A 91 32.39 17.26 6.17
C ALA A 91 30.92 17.23 5.75
N GLN A 92 30.41 16.04 5.44
CA GLN A 92 29.03 15.86 4.98
C GLN A 92 28.01 16.21 6.06
N SER A 93 28.28 15.83 7.32
CA SER A 93 27.43 16.23 8.45
C SER A 93 27.41 17.74 8.65
N SER A 94 28.58 18.40 8.54
CA SER A 94 28.70 19.84 8.76
C SER A 94 27.94 20.64 7.70
N GLN A 95 27.93 20.18 6.44
CA GLN A 95 27.20 20.82 5.35
C GLN A 95 25.68 20.80 5.58
N ALA A 96 25.15 19.75 6.22
CA ALA A 96 23.74 19.66 6.59
C ALA A 96 23.36 20.52 7.81
N LEU A 97 24.35 21.07 8.55
CA LEU A 97 24.13 21.90 9.73
C LEU A 97 24.37 23.38 9.43
N SER A 98 23.33 24.19 9.60
CA SER A 98 23.45 25.65 9.45
C SER A 98 24.51 26.25 10.42
N GLY A 99 25.51 26.92 9.85
CA GLY A 99 26.57 27.59 10.60
C GLY A 99 27.64 26.66 11.21
N CYS A 100 27.73 25.40 10.79
CA CYS A 100 28.80 24.50 11.22
C CYS A 100 29.96 24.46 10.22
N GLU A 101 30.97 25.30 10.41
CA GLU A 101 32.17 25.28 9.58
C GLU A 101 33.29 24.44 10.18
N ILE A 102 33.91 23.57 9.39
CA ILE A 102 35.10 22.80 9.76
C ILE A 102 36.33 23.44 9.11
N SER A 103 37.29 23.82 9.94
CA SER A 103 38.61 24.26 9.48
C SER A 103 39.56 23.07 9.41
N ILE A 104 40.24 22.89 8.27
CA ILE A 104 41.25 21.85 8.08
C ILE A 104 42.60 22.44 7.68
N SER A 105 43.69 21.70 7.92
CA SER A 105 45.04 22.10 7.54
C SER A 105 45.37 21.72 6.09
N ASN A 106 46.50 22.22 5.58
CA ASN A 106 46.97 21.84 4.24
C ASN A 106 47.35 20.35 4.19
N GLU A 107 47.90 19.79 5.27
CA GLU A 107 48.27 18.38 5.34
C GLU A 107 47.03 17.47 5.23
N THR A 108 45.92 17.87 5.87
CA THR A 108 44.62 17.17 5.71
C THR A 108 44.10 17.25 4.29
N LYS A 109 44.23 18.41 3.64
CA LYS A 109 43.86 18.55 2.22
C LYS A 109 44.70 17.64 1.33
N ASP A 110 46.02 17.60 1.54
CA ASP A 110 46.94 16.78 0.75
C ASP A 110 46.65 15.29 0.96
N LEU A 111 46.29 14.87 2.17
CA LEU A 111 45.82 13.52 2.46
C LEU A 111 44.58 13.14 1.64
N LEU A 112 43.57 14.02 1.60
CA LEU A 112 42.35 13.77 0.83
C LEU A 112 42.64 13.68 -0.68
N LEU A 113 43.48 14.58 -1.20
CA LEU A 113 43.88 14.54 -2.61
C LEU A 113 44.66 13.26 -2.94
N ALA A 114 45.55 12.80 -2.05
CA ALA A 114 46.30 11.56 -2.23
C ALA A 114 45.42 10.31 -2.19
N ALA A 115 44.30 10.34 -1.45
CA ALA A 115 43.31 9.26 -1.41
C ALA A 115 42.46 9.16 -2.69
N VAL A 116 42.47 10.19 -3.55
CA VAL A 116 41.89 10.12 -4.89
C VAL A 116 42.90 9.50 -5.85
N SER A 117 43.11 8.19 -5.71
CA SER A 117 44.09 7.41 -6.46
C SER A 117 43.51 6.07 -6.90
N GLU A 118 44.01 5.52 -8.01
CA GLU A 118 43.62 4.18 -8.49
C GLU A 118 44.09 3.03 -7.57
N ASP A 119 45.02 3.32 -6.67
CA ASP A 119 45.50 2.39 -5.63
C ASP A 119 44.54 2.31 -4.42
N SER A 120 43.65 3.30 -4.26
CA SER A 120 42.64 3.34 -3.20
C SER A 120 41.42 2.48 -3.54
N SER A 121 40.63 2.08 -2.53
CA SER A 121 39.35 1.41 -2.78
C SER A 121 38.30 2.40 -3.31
N VAL A 122 37.23 1.89 -3.94
CA VAL A 122 36.13 2.75 -4.41
C VAL A 122 35.51 3.56 -3.26
N THR A 123 35.32 2.93 -2.10
CA THR A 123 34.87 3.61 -0.86
C THR A 123 35.80 4.76 -0.46
N GLN A 124 37.12 4.56 -0.48
CA GLN A 124 38.08 5.60 -0.10
C GLN A 124 38.05 6.78 -1.08
N ILE A 125 37.97 6.50 -2.39
CA ILE A 125 37.84 7.54 -3.41
C ILE A 125 36.54 8.33 -3.19
N TYR A 126 35.42 7.63 -2.98
CA TYR A 126 34.13 8.25 -2.69
C TYR A 126 34.21 9.16 -1.47
N HIS A 127 34.70 8.64 -0.35
CA HIS A 127 34.82 9.40 0.89
C HIS A 127 35.74 10.62 0.73
N ALA A 128 36.87 10.48 0.04
CA ALA A 128 37.78 11.58 -0.21
C ALA A 128 37.16 12.68 -1.10
N VAL A 129 36.53 12.29 -2.22
CA VAL A 129 35.86 13.22 -3.15
C VAL A 129 34.71 13.95 -2.47
N ALA A 130 33.87 13.22 -1.74
CA ALA A 130 32.74 13.81 -1.03
C ALA A 130 33.21 14.72 0.11
N ALA A 131 34.29 14.38 0.83
CA ALA A 131 34.90 15.26 1.83
C ALA A 131 35.44 16.56 1.21
N LEU A 132 36.19 16.45 0.09
CA LEU A 132 36.70 17.62 -0.64
C LEU A 132 35.56 18.53 -1.09
N SER A 133 34.49 17.95 -1.64
CA SER A 133 33.29 18.67 -2.07
C SER A 133 32.57 19.34 -0.89
N GLY A 134 32.33 18.61 0.21
CA GLY A 134 31.64 19.11 1.41
C GLY A 134 32.42 20.24 2.12
N LEU A 135 33.75 20.21 2.07
CA LEU A 135 34.63 21.25 2.62
C LEU A 135 34.86 22.42 1.66
N GLY A 136 34.30 22.38 0.44
CA GLY A 136 34.50 23.43 -0.57
C GLY A 136 35.94 23.51 -1.08
N LEU A 137 36.69 22.41 -1.04
CA LEU A 137 38.06 22.37 -1.53
C LEU A 137 38.13 22.11 -3.04
N PRO A 138 39.19 22.60 -3.72
CA PRO A 138 39.40 22.30 -5.13
C PRO A 138 39.54 20.78 -5.38
N LEU A 139 38.81 20.30 -6.39
CA LEU A 139 38.84 18.90 -6.84
C LEU A 139 39.09 18.84 -8.33
N ALA A 140 40.14 18.10 -8.73
CA ALA A 140 40.46 17.84 -10.13
C ALA A 140 39.53 16.72 -10.65
N SER A 141 38.39 17.12 -11.22
CA SER A 141 37.27 16.21 -11.49
C SER A 141 37.58 15.13 -12.53
N GLN A 142 38.42 15.45 -13.52
CA GLN A 142 38.76 14.49 -14.58
C GLN A 142 39.73 13.41 -14.07
N GLU A 143 40.67 13.81 -13.21
CA GLU A 143 41.62 12.92 -12.55
C GLU A 143 40.90 12.01 -11.55
N ALA A 144 39.98 12.56 -10.76
CA ALA A 144 39.13 11.80 -9.85
C ALA A 144 38.26 10.77 -10.61
N LEU A 145 37.66 11.17 -11.72
CA LEU A 145 36.91 10.26 -12.59
C LEU A 145 37.81 9.15 -13.15
N SER A 146 39.02 9.47 -13.60
CA SER A 146 39.97 8.49 -14.13
C SER A 146 40.43 7.48 -13.07
N ALA A 147 40.69 7.93 -11.85
CA ALA A 147 41.04 7.06 -10.74
C ALA A 147 39.85 6.15 -10.37
N LEU A 148 38.64 6.71 -10.32
CA LEU A 148 37.41 5.98 -10.03
C LEU A 148 37.14 4.88 -11.06
N THR A 149 37.21 5.19 -12.36
CA THR A 149 36.95 4.19 -13.42
C THR A 149 38.03 3.12 -13.47
N SER A 150 39.31 3.47 -13.32
CA SER A 150 40.43 2.52 -13.20
C SER A 150 40.24 1.55 -12.03
N ARG A 151 39.71 2.07 -10.91
CA ARG A 151 39.45 1.25 -9.73
C ARG A 151 38.19 0.40 -9.87
N LEU A 152 37.10 0.97 -10.38
CA LEU A 152 35.81 0.30 -10.51
C LEU A 152 35.91 -0.96 -11.38
N SER A 153 36.71 -0.94 -12.45
CA SER A 153 36.97 -2.11 -13.30
C SER A 153 37.71 -3.26 -12.59
N LYS A 154 38.15 -3.07 -11.34
CA LYS A 154 38.80 -4.09 -10.51
C LYS A 154 37.93 -4.50 -9.32
N GLU A 155 36.86 -3.76 -9.04
CA GLU A 155 36.02 -3.89 -7.84
C GLU A 155 34.53 -3.83 -8.21
N GLU A 156 34.08 -4.79 -9.01
CA GLU A 156 32.75 -4.83 -9.64
C GLU A 156 31.62 -5.33 -8.71
N THR A 157 31.55 -4.78 -7.50
CA THR A 157 30.45 -5.07 -6.57
C THR A 157 29.31 -4.06 -6.73
N VAL A 158 28.06 -4.44 -6.41
CA VAL A 158 26.90 -3.52 -6.48
C VAL A 158 27.18 -2.25 -5.67
N LEU A 159 27.67 -2.40 -4.44
CA LEU A 159 27.95 -1.28 -3.56
C LEU A 159 29.05 -0.36 -4.11
N ALA A 160 30.13 -0.92 -4.67
CA ALA A 160 31.18 -0.12 -5.30
C ALA A 160 30.64 0.69 -6.48
N THR A 161 29.82 0.09 -7.35
CA THR A 161 29.19 0.83 -8.46
C THR A 161 28.25 1.92 -7.93
N ILE A 162 27.45 1.66 -6.89
CA ILE A 162 26.60 2.69 -6.25
C ILE A 162 27.44 3.84 -5.70
N GLN A 163 28.55 3.55 -5.02
CA GLN A 163 29.47 4.58 -4.52
C GLN A 163 30.15 5.34 -5.66
N ALA A 164 30.39 4.71 -6.82
CA ALA A 164 30.85 5.40 -8.01
C ALA A 164 29.80 6.39 -8.53
N LEU A 165 28.51 6.03 -8.54
CA LEU A 165 27.42 6.96 -8.86
C LEU A 165 27.40 8.15 -7.87
N GLN A 166 27.55 7.87 -6.57
CA GLN A 166 27.62 8.91 -5.54
C GLN A 166 28.82 9.82 -5.74
N THR A 167 29.99 9.26 -6.05
CA THR A 167 31.22 10.02 -6.33
C THR A 167 31.04 10.93 -7.52
N ALA A 168 30.51 10.41 -8.64
CA ALA A 168 30.26 11.16 -9.86
C ALA A 168 29.31 12.34 -9.62
N SER A 169 28.34 12.22 -8.70
CA SER A 169 27.44 13.33 -8.34
C SER A 169 28.12 14.54 -7.68
N HIS A 170 29.37 14.39 -7.22
CA HIS A 170 30.20 15.45 -6.65
C HIS A 170 31.22 16.04 -7.62
N LEU A 171 31.40 15.43 -8.79
CA LEU A 171 32.36 15.89 -9.79
C LEU A 171 31.78 17.06 -10.61
N SER A 172 32.64 17.79 -11.32
CA SER A 172 32.19 18.79 -12.29
C SER A 172 31.56 18.11 -13.52
N GLN A 173 30.47 18.67 -14.02
CA GLN A 173 29.86 18.28 -15.30
C GLN A 173 30.78 18.45 -16.51
N GLN A 174 31.92 19.16 -16.36
CA GLN A 174 32.94 19.26 -17.40
C GLN A 174 33.71 17.95 -17.60
N ALA A 175 33.71 17.05 -16.60
CA ALA A 175 34.23 15.71 -16.74
C ALA A 175 33.24 14.83 -17.52
N ASP A 176 33.74 13.88 -18.30
CA ASP A 176 32.89 12.99 -19.11
C ASP A 176 32.26 11.88 -18.26
N LEU A 177 31.15 12.17 -17.57
CA LEU A 177 30.49 11.24 -16.64
C LEU A 177 29.70 10.10 -17.33
N ARG A 178 29.70 10.03 -18.67
CA ARG A 178 28.87 9.07 -19.43
C ARG A 178 29.13 7.62 -19.04
N SER A 179 30.39 7.23 -18.85
CA SER A 179 30.74 5.85 -18.47
C SER A 179 30.15 5.44 -17.12
N ILE A 180 30.01 6.39 -16.17
CA ILE A 180 29.40 6.12 -14.87
C ILE A 180 27.87 6.13 -14.96
N VAL A 181 27.30 6.94 -15.86
CA VAL A 181 25.84 6.93 -16.12
C VAL A 181 25.39 5.61 -16.75
N GLU A 182 26.19 5.03 -17.65
CA GLU A 182 25.91 3.74 -18.29
C GLU A 182 25.79 2.59 -17.27
N GLU A 183 26.54 2.63 -16.17
CA GLU A 183 26.45 1.66 -15.06
C GLU A 183 25.06 1.59 -14.40
N ILE A 184 24.22 2.61 -14.55
CA ILE A 184 22.84 2.57 -14.04
C ILE A 184 22.05 1.46 -14.73
N GLU A 185 22.21 1.28 -16.05
CA GLU A 185 21.52 0.23 -16.79
C GLU A 185 21.96 -1.17 -16.33
N ASP A 186 23.27 -1.32 -16.08
CA ASP A 186 23.84 -2.57 -15.58
C ASP A 186 23.35 -2.89 -14.16
N LEU A 187 23.27 -1.88 -13.28
CA LEU A 187 22.69 -2.04 -11.95
C LEU A 187 21.19 -2.38 -12.01
N VAL A 188 20.42 -1.78 -12.91
CA VAL A 188 19.01 -2.12 -13.11
C VAL A 188 18.85 -3.57 -13.55
N ALA A 189 19.73 -4.06 -14.43
CA ALA A 189 19.72 -5.44 -14.90
C ALA A 189 20.08 -6.48 -13.81
N ARG A 190 20.74 -6.04 -12.72
CA ARG A 190 21.14 -6.88 -11.58
C ARG A 190 20.08 -6.94 -10.47
N LEU A 191 19.00 -6.18 -10.56
CA LEU A 191 17.93 -6.22 -9.57
C LEU A 191 17.08 -7.48 -9.71
N ASP A 192 16.69 -8.06 -8.58
CA ASP A 192 15.77 -9.19 -8.52
C ASP A 192 14.32 -8.71 -8.51
N GLU A 193 13.52 -9.27 -9.41
CA GLU A 193 12.07 -9.12 -9.39
C GLU A 193 11.44 -10.18 -8.47
N LEU A 194 10.73 -9.73 -7.43
CA LEU A 194 10.01 -10.62 -6.52
C LEU A 194 8.50 -10.45 -6.71
N GLY A 195 7.88 -11.48 -7.32
CA GLY A 195 6.43 -11.59 -7.47
C GLY A 195 5.79 -10.48 -8.32
N GLY A 196 6.55 -9.83 -9.21
CA GLY A 196 6.08 -8.72 -10.04
C GLY A 196 5.77 -7.42 -9.28
N VAL A 197 6.03 -7.37 -7.97
CA VAL A 197 5.65 -6.25 -7.09
C VAL A 197 6.87 -5.51 -6.55
N TYR A 198 7.99 -6.21 -6.37
CA TYR A 198 9.20 -5.68 -5.76
C TYR A 198 10.39 -5.83 -6.70
N LEU A 199 11.26 -4.83 -6.69
CA LEU A 199 12.54 -4.83 -7.37
C LEU A 199 13.60 -4.44 -6.34
N GLN A 200 14.58 -5.29 -6.09
CA GLN A 200 15.61 -5.07 -5.06
C GLN A 200 16.90 -5.83 -5.36
N PHE A 201 18.00 -5.42 -4.72
CA PHE A 201 19.25 -6.19 -4.76
C PHE A 201 19.24 -7.35 -3.75
N GLU A 202 19.98 -8.43 -4.05
CA GLU A 202 20.23 -9.54 -3.12
C GLU A 202 20.87 -9.06 -1.80
N GLU A 203 21.72 -8.01 -1.87
CA GLU A 203 22.38 -7.40 -0.71
C GLU A 203 21.41 -6.73 0.27
N GLY A 204 20.17 -6.48 -0.16
CA GLY A 204 19.06 -6.07 0.70
C GLY A 204 18.63 -4.61 0.59
N LEU A 205 17.84 -4.19 1.58
CA LEU A 205 17.12 -2.92 1.60
C LEU A 205 18.04 -1.70 1.54
N GLU A 206 19.14 -1.72 2.32
CA GLU A 206 20.09 -0.62 2.41
C GLU A 206 20.71 -0.31 1.04
N THR A 207 21.27 -1.33 0.38
CA THR A 207 21.85 -1.24 -0.96
C THR A 207 20.83 -0.76 -1.99
N THR A 208 19.62 -1.32 -1.94
CA THR A 208 18.51 -0.93 -2.85
C THR A 208 18.13 0.55 -2.68
N ALA A 209 18.05 1.03 -1.43
CA ALA A 209 17.73 2.43 -1.15
C ALA A 209 18.87 3.38 -1.54
N LEU A 210 20.13 3.01 -1.25
CA LEU A 210 21.30 3.78 -1.67
C LEU A 210 21.41 3.90 -3.18
N PHE A 211 21.11 2.83 -3.93
CA PHE A 211 21.06 2.87 -5.38
C PHE A 211 20.07 3.91 -5.89
N VAL A 212 18.83 3.90 -5.38
CA VAL A 212 17.82 4.90 -5.78
C VAL A 212 18.31 6.31 -5.45
N ALA A 213 18.81 6.54 -4.23
CA ALA A 213 19.32 7.86 -3.85
C ALA A 213 20.48 8.33 -4.75
N ALA A 214 21.46 7.45 -5.03
CA ALA A 214 22.63 7.74 -5.83
C ALA A 214 22.28 8.01 -7.29
N THR A 215 21.43 7.16 -7.89
CA THR A 215 20.97 7.29 -9.27
C THR A 215 20.28 8.62 -9.48
N TYR A 216 19.26 8.93 -8.68
CA TYR A 216 18.52 10.20 -8.86
C TYR A 216 19.40 11.42 -8.59
N LYS A 217 20.35 11.34 -7.65
CA LYS A 217 21.30 12.43 -7.39
C LYS A 217 22.25 12.65 -8.58
N LEU A 218 22.83 11.59 -9.14
CA LEU A 218 23.69 11.68 -10.32
C LEU A 218 22.92 12.18 -11.54
N MET A 219 21.73 11.63 -11.78
CA MET A 219 20.90 12.00 -12.93
C MET A 219 20.39 13.44 -12.84
N ASP A 220 20.10 13.92 -11.63
CA ASP A 220 19.84 15.34 -11.39
C ASP A 220 21.09 16.19 -11.66
N HIS A 221 22.25 15.71 -11.22
CA HIS A 221 23.52 16.37 -11.49
C HIS A 221 23.83 16.45 -13.00
N VAL A 222 23.64 15.40 -13.80
CA VAL A 222 24.01 15.42 -15.24
C VAL A 222 22.97 16.04 -16.17
N GLY A 223 21.72 16.23 -15.73
CA GLY A 223 20.70 16.81 -16.60
C GLY A 223 19.85 15.83 -17.40
N THR A 224 19.96 14.52 -17.14
CA THR A 224 19.35 13.46 -17.95
C THR A 224 18.43 12.58 -17.11
N GLU A 225 17.34 12.10 -17.69
CA GLU A 225 16.42 11.15 -17.06
C GLU A 225 17.10 9.80 -16.77
N PRO A 226 16.91 9.19 -15.59
CA PRO A 226 17.45 7.87 -15.29
C PRO A 226 16.89 6.81 -16.24
N SER A 227 17.72 5.87 -16.67
CA SER A 227 17.34 4.70 -17.46
C SER A 227 16.61 3.62 -16.63
N ILE A 228 15.60 4.05 -15.86
CA ILE A 228 14.73 3.21 -15.03
C ILE A 228 13.29 3.45 -15.49
N LYS A 229 12.58 2.39 -15.87
CA LYS A 229 11.18 2.50 -16.32
C LYS A 229 10.24 2.82 -15.16
N GLU A 230 9.10 3.45 -15.44
CA GLU A 230 8.12 3.82 -14.41
C GLU A 230 7.67 2.63 -13.54
N ASP A 231 7.43 1.45 -14.14
CA ASP A 231 7.06 0.23 -13.43
C ASP A 231 8.16 -0.24 -12.49
N GLN A 232 9.43 -0.15 -12.91
CA GLN A 232 10.59 -0.46 -12.07
C GLN A 232 10.71 0.53 -10.91
N VAL A 233 10.43 1.82 -11.12
CA VAL A 233 10.41 2.82 -10.03
C VAL A 233 9.31 2.50 -9.02
N ILE A 234 8.13 2.05 -9.47
CA ILE A 234 7.04 1.61 -8.58
C ILE A 234 7.46 0.38 -7.78
N GLN A 235 8.11 -0.61 -8.42
CA GLN A 235 8.58 -1.81 -7.74
C GLN A 235 9.70 -1.52 -6.73
N LEU A 236 10.64 -0.62 -7.04
CA LEU A 236 11.65 -0.12 -6.11
C LEU A 236 11.01 0.60 -4.92
N THR A 237 10.01 1.45 -5.18
CA THR A 237 9.22 2.12 -4.13
C THR A 237 8.58 1.10 -3.21
N ASN A 238 7.93 0.07 -3.76
CA ASN A 238 7.32 -0.99 -2.98
C ASN A 238 8.34 -1.75 -2.12
N ALA A 239 9.51 -2.07 -2.68
CA ALA A 239 10.56 -2.78 -1.97
C ALA A 239 11.09 -1.95 -0.79
N ILE A 240 11.46 -0.70 -1.05
CA ILE A 240 12.08 0.20 -0.07
C ILE A 240 11.12 0.50 1.08
N PHE A 241 9.84 0.73 0.80
CA PHE A 241 8.87 1.14 1.83
C PHE A 241 8.04 -0.02 2.39
N SER A 242 8.32 -1.27 2.02
CA SER A 242 7.65 -2.45 2.59
C SER A 242 7.97 -2.64 4.08
N LYS A 243 9.21 -2.33 4.49
CA LYS A 243 9.67 -2.44 5.88
C LYS A 243 9.49 -1.10 6.61
N LYS A 244 8.63 -1.10 7.64
CA LYS A 244 8.34 0.12 8.44
C LYS A 244 9.22 0.29 9.68
N ASN A 245 9.86 -0.79 10.12
CA ASN A 245 10.72 -0.79 11.31
C ASN A 245 12.13 -1.10 10.85
N LEU A 246 13.04 -0.17 11.07
CA LEU A 246 14.40 -0.22 10.53
C LEU A 246 15.37 -0.59 11.64
N ASP A 247 16.25 -1.55 11.36
CA ASP A 247 17.05 -2.21 12.39
C ASP A 247 18.31 -1.40 12.74
N SER A 248 18.92 -0.79 11.73
CA SER A 248 20.16 -0.02 11.85
C SER A 248 19.97 1.45 11.49
N LEU A 249 20.91 2.29 11.94
CA LEU A 249 20.92 3.71 11.60
C LEU A 249 21.26 3.94 10.12
N SER A 250 22.14 3.10 9.54
CA SER A 250 22.50 3.14 8.11
C SER A 250 21.30 2.78 7.22
N GLU A 251 20.52 1.77 7.61
CA GLU A 251 19.29 1.38 6.89
C GLU A 251 18.28 2.54 6.92
N ALA A 252 18.11 3.18 8.07
CA ALA A 252 17.23 4.35 8.20
C ALA A 252 17.70 5.55 7.37
N PHE A 253 19.00 5.84 7.36
CA PHE A 253 19.59 6.88 6.53
C PHE A 253 19.38 6.61 5.04
N SER A 254 19.55 5.36 4.62
CA SER A 254 19.42 4.95 3.22
C SER A 254 17.97 5.08 2.75
N VAL A 255 17.01 4.59 3.55
CA VAL A 255 15.56 4.76 3.27
C VAL A 255 15.16 6.23 3.25
N ALA A 256 15.67 7.05 4.17
CA ALA A 256 15.41 8.48 4.18
C ALA A 256 15.94 9.19 2.92
N SER A 257 17.14 8.82 2.48
CA SER A 257 17.76 9.37 1.27
C SER A 257 16.99 8.97 0.00
N ALA A 258 16.55 7.72 -0.10
CA ALA A 258 15.69 7.27 -1.19
C ALA A 258 14.31 7.95 -1.18
N ALA A 259 13.70 8.10 -0.01
CA ALA A 259 12.43 8.80 0.14
C ALA A 259 12.54 10.26 -0.29
N ALA A 260 13.61 10.95 0.10
CA ALA A 260 13.89 12.31 -0.34
C ALA A 260 14.01 12.38 -1.87
N ALA A 261 14.85 11.52 -2.46
CA ALA A 261 15.07 11.46 -3.90
C ALA A 261 13.77 11.21 -4.69
N LEU A 262 12.90 10.29 -4.23
CA LEU A 262 11.63 9.98 -4.90
C LEU A 262 10.52 11.00 -4.61
N SER A 263 10.62 11.75 -3.50
CA SER A 263 9.59 12.74 -3.13
C SER A 263 9.64 13.99 -3.99
N GLN A 264 10.84 14.39 -4.42
CA GLN A 264 11.11 15.59 -5.20
C GLN A 264 12.36 15.36 -6.05
N ASN A 265 12.18 15.14 -7.35
CA ASN A 265 13.25 15.11 -8.36
C ASN A 265 12.70 15.57 -9.70
N ARG A 266 13.53 15.71 -10.74
CA ARG A 266 13.10 16.23 -12.05
C ARG A 266 12.40 15.22 -12.96
N TYR A 267 12.32 13.95 -12.58
CA TYR A 267 11.95 12.85 -13.49
C TYR A 267 10.73 12.06 -13.04
N HIS A 268 10.82 11.35 -11.91
CA HIS A 268 9.81 10.41 -11.44
C HIS A 268 9.40 10.70 -10.01
N VAL A 269 8.18 11.19 -9.81
CA VAL A 269 7.57 11.43 -8.50
C VAL A 269 6.41 10.44 -8.33
N PRO A 270 6.60 9.33 -7.58
CA PRO A 270 5.54 8.38 -7.32
C PRO A 270 4.39 9.03 -6.55
N VAL A 271 3.19 8.96 -7.11
CA VAL A 271 1.98 9.47 -6.47
C VAL A 271 1.35 8.39 -5.59
N VAL A 272 0.96 8.80 -4.39
CA VAL A 272 0.24 7.97 -3.43
C VAL A 272 -1.18 8.53 -3.28
N VAL A 273 -2.19 7.70 -3.53
CA VAL A 273 -3.60 8.05 -3.38
C VAL A 273 -4.25 7.14 -2.36
N VAL A 274 -4.82 7.72 -1.31
CA VAL A 274 -5.47 6.99 -0.21
C VAL A 274 -6.87 7.56 0.00
N SER A 275 -7.87 6.70 0.12
CA SER A 275 -9.22 7.13 0.49
C SER A 275 -9.32 7.40 1.99
N GLU A 276 -9.91 8.54 2.37
CA GLU A 276 -10.25 8.83 3.75
C GLU A 276 -11.65 8.29 4.11
N GLY A 277 -11.79 7.74 5.32
CA GLY A 277 -13.03 7.15 5.82
C GLY A 277 -13.20 5.67 5.51
N SER A 278 -14.13 5.00 6.19
CA SER A 278 -14.48 3.61 5.87
C SER A 278 -15.24 3.59 4.54
N PRO A 279 -14.92 2.68 3.60
CA PRO A 279 -15.66 2.51 2.35
C PRO A 279 -17.13 2.08 2.56
N SER A 280 -17.57 1.94 3.81
CA SER A 280 -18.90 1.48 4.22
C SER A 280 -19.89 2.61 4.53
N ASP A 281 -19.41 3.84 4.75
CA ASP A 281 -20.18 4.95 5.36
C ASP A 281 -20.81 5.91 4.31
N THR A 282 -20.69 5.58 3.03
CA THR A 282 -20.88 6.48 1.87
C THR A 282 -22.32 6.79 1.46
N HIS A 283 -23.35 6.28 2.15
CA HIS A 283 -24.73 6.65 1.79
C HIS A 283 -25.25 7.89 2.52
N GLU A 284 -24.72 8.20 3.72
CA GLU A 284 -25.05 9.46 4.40
C GLU A 284 -24.27 10.66 3.85
N GLN A 285 -23.15 10.39 3.16
CA GLN A 285 -22.35 11.40 2.49
C GLN A 285 -21.89 10.81 1.15
N ALA A 286 -22.57 11.12 0.04
CA ALA A 286 -22.11 10.74 -1.31
C ALA A 286 -20.90 11.59 -1.73
N ILE A 287 -19.86 11.54 -0.91
CA ILE A 287 -18.62 12.29 -1.02
C ILE A 287 -17.48 11.28 -0.85
N LEU A 288 -16.67 11.11 -1.89
CA LEU A 288 -15.42 10.36 -1.82
C LEU A 288 -14.30 11.34 -1.51
N ARG A 289 -13.54 11.09 -0.44
CA ARG A 289 -12.39 11.90 -0.01
C ARG A 289 -11.11 11.15 -0.32
N LEU A 290 -10.20 11.80 -1.02
CA LEU A 290 -8.89 11.26 -1.37
C LEU A 290 -7.78 12.16 -0.83
N GLN A 291 -6.86 11.57 -0.11
CA GLN A 291 -5.57 12.15 0.19
C GLN A 291 -4.61 11.80 -0.95
N VAL A 292 -4.06 12.81 -1.62
CA VAL A 292 -3.11 12.65 -2.72
C VAL A 292 -1.77 13.26 -2.32
N THR A 293 -0.75 12.43 -2.19
CA THR A 293 0.56 12.83 -1.66
C THR A 293 1.71 12.28 -2.49
N ASN A 294 2.92 12.79 -2.26
CA ASN A 294 4.15 12.08 -2.62
C ASN A 294 4.48 10.99 -1.58
N ILE A 295 5.62 10.31 -1.77
CA ILE A 295 6.06 9.20 -0.92
C ILE A 295 6.38 9.59 0.54
N LEU A 296 6.64 10.88 0.80
CA LEU A 296 6.85 11.44 2.14
C LEU A 296 5.55 11.94 2.79
N SER A 297 4.38 11.53 2.27
CA SER A 297 3.07 11.99 2.75
C SER A 297 2.87 13.52 2.66
N GLN A 298 3.60 14.21 1.79
CA GLN A 298 3.41 15.64 1.53
C GLN A 298 2.26 15.83 0.52
N PRO A 299 1.24 16.68 0.81
CA PRO A 299 0.10 16.90 -0.08
C PRO A 299 0.50 17.47 -1.45
N LEU A 300 -0.07 16.92 -2.52
CA LEU A 300 0.11 17.40 -3.90
C LEU A 300 -1.04 18.36 -4.27
N THR A 301 -1.12 19.51 -3.61
CA THR A 301 -2.24 20.47 -3.75
C THR A 301 -2.31 21.15 -5.13
N GLN A 302 -1.23 21.11 -5.91
CA GLN A 302 -1.20 21.61 -7.29
C GLN A 302 -1.71 20.58 -8.31
N ALA A 303 -1.94 19.33 -7.88
CA ALA A 303 -2.45 18.29 -8.76
C ALA A 303 -3.93 18.53 -9.11
N THR A 304 -4.32 18.10 -10.30
CA THR A 304 -5.71 17.99 -10.73
C THR A 304 -6.13 16.53 -10.65
N VAL A 305 -7.13 16.24 -9.82
CA VAL A 305 -7.64 14.87 -9.64
C VAL A 305 -8.99 14.74 -10.33
N LYS A 306 -9.15 13.70 -11.15
CA LYS A 306 -10.40 13.42 -11.86
C LYS A 306 -10.77 11.94 -11.77
N LEU A 307 -12.06 11.69 -11.66
CA LEU A 307 -12.63 10.37 -11.92
C LEU A 307 -12.72 10.18 -13.43
N GLU A 308 -12.01 9.19 -13.97
CA GLU A 308 -12.16 8.80 -15.37
C GLU A 308 -13.49 8.10 -15.57
N HIS A 309 -13.76 7.08 -14.75
CA HIS A 309 -15.01 6.34 -14.77
C HIS A 309 -15.27 5.61 -13.44
N ALA A 310 -16.56 5.40 -13.12
CA ALA A 310 -17.02 4.49 -12.08
C ALA A 310 -17.90 3.43 -12.72
N LYS A 311 -17.50 2.15 -12.60
CA LYS A 311 -18.23 1.01 -13.16
C LYS A 311 -18.82 0.14 -12.07
N SER A 312 -20.07 -0.28 -12.23
CA SER A 312 -20.66 -1.30 -11.36
C SER A 312 -19.89 -2.61 -11.51
N VAL A 313 -19.49 -3.23 -10.40
CA VAL A 313 -18.82 -4.54 -10.43
C VAL A 313 -19.77 -5.62 -10.97
N ALA A 314 -21.07 -5.52 -10.64
CA ALA A 314 -22.08 -6.51 -11.02
C ALA A 314 -22.47 -6.42 -12.51
N SER A 315 -22.74 -5.22 -13.02
CA SER A 315 -23.25 -5.04 -14.39
C SER A 315 -22.18 -4.57 -15.39
N ARG A 316 -21.00 -4.17 -14.91
CA ARG A 316 -19.94 -3.49 -15.69
C ARG A 316 -20.38 -2.16 -16.33
N ALA A 317 -21.59 -1.68 -16.03
CA ALA A 317 -22.10 -0.42 -16.55
C ALA A 317 -21.36 0.76 -15.91
N THR A 318 -21.04 1.76 -16.73
CA THR A 318 -20.47 3.03 -16.25
C THR A 318 -21.58 3.90 -15.71
N VAL A 319 -21.48 4.33 -14.45
CA VAL A 319 -22.49 5.12 -13.74
C VAL A 319 -22.08 6.58 -13.59
N LEU A 320 -20.78 6.84 -13.50
CA LEU A 320 -20.21 8.18 -13.45
C LEU A 320 -18.92 8.21 -14.28
N GLN A 321 -18.61 9.33 -14.93
CA GLN A 321 -17.39 9.46 -15.74
C GLN A 321 -16.94 10.91 -15.84
N LYS A 322 -15.65 11.12 -16.10
CA LYS A 322 -15.02 12.42 -16.38
C LYS A 322 -15.41 13.51 -15.38
N THR A 323 -15.48 13.15 -14.10
CA THR A 323 -15.94 14.06 -13.04
C THR A 323 -14.74 14.56 -12.24
N PRO A 324 -14.52 15.88 -12.15
CA PRO A 324 -13.39 16.42 -11.40
C PRO A 324 -13.62 16.33 -9.89
N PHE A 325 -12.54 16.19 -9.14
CA PHE A 325 -12.54 16.39 -7.69
C PHE A 325 -12.33 17.87 -7.37
N THR A 326 -12.86 18.31 -6.23
CA THR A 326 -12.64 19.65 -5.67
C THR A 326 -11.65 19.56 -4.52
N LEU A 327 -10.60 20.38 -4.55
CA LEU A 327 -9.64 20.47 -3.44
C LEU A 327 -10.26 21.26 -2.27
N VAL A 328 -10.30 20.66 -1.09
CA VAL A 328 -10.77 21.25 0.17
C VAL A 328 -9.66 21.10 1.21
N GLY A 329 -8.89 22.16 1.44
CA GLY A 329 -7.65 22.07 2.22
C GLY A 329 -6.61 21.20 1.48
N ASP A 330 -6.24 20.07 2.08
CA ASP A 330 -5.29 19.10 1.51
C ASP A 330 -5.97 17.83 0.96
N ILE A 331 -7.31 17.81 0.91
CA ILE A 331 -8.11 16.64 0.56
C ILE A 331 -8.88 16.91 -0.74
N PHE A 332 -8.86 15.95 -1.66
CA PHE A 332 -9.66 15.99 -2.88
C PHE A 332 -11.01 15.33 -2.61
N GLU A 333 -12.09 16.08 -2.77
CA GLU A 333 -13.46 15.61 -2.58
C GLU A 333 -14.17 15.43 -3.93
N LEU A 334 -14.82 14.29 -4.11
CA LEU A 334 -15.76 14.05 -5.21
C LEU A 334 -17.14 13.90 -4.62
N ASN A 335 -17.99 14.90 -4.82
CA ASN A 335 -19.41 14.81 -4.51
C ASN A 335 -20.17 14.17 -5.68
N PHE A 336 -20.82 13.05 -5.42
CA PHE A 336 -21.61 12.30 -6.39
C PHE A 336 -23.06 12.10 -5.91
N MET A 337 -23.59 12.99 -5.06
CA MET A 337 -25.00 12.96 -4.60
C MET A 337 -26.01 12.94 -5.76
N ASN A 338 -25.67 13.57 -6.89
CA ASN A 338 -26.54 13.61 -8.07
C ASN A 338 -26.49 12.33 -8.93
N ALA A 339 -25.52 11.45 -8.67
CA ALA A 339 -25.41 10.18 -9.37
C ALA A 339 -26.31 9.13 -8.71
N LYS A 340 -27.14 8.48 -9.52
CA LYS A 340 -28.03 7.40 -9.05
C LYS A 340 -27.25 6.10 -8.99
N PHE A 341 -26.56 5.86 -7.88
CA PHE A 341 -25.97 4.57 -7.59
C PHE A 341 -27.02 3.63 -6.98
N SER A 342 -27.13 2.42 -7.51
CA SER A 342 -27.77 1.33 -6.76
C SER A 342 -26.79 0.81 -5.71
N SER A 343 -27.29 0.23 -4.62
CA SER A 343 -26.42 -0.43 -3.65
C SER A 343 -25.55 -1.50 -4.31
N GLY A 344 -24.28 -1.59 -3.92
CA GLY A 344 -23.34 -2.55 -4.50
C GLY A 344 -21.90 -2.06 -4.50
N TYR A 345 -21.04 -2.82 -5.18
CA TYR A 345 -19.63 -2.46 -5.36
C TYR A 345 -19.39 -1.80 -6.71
N TYR A 346 -18.51 -0.81 -6.71
CA TYR A 346 -18.11 -0.06 -7.90
C TYR A 346 -16.59 0.04 -7.94
N ASP A 347 -16.04 -0.15 -9.14
CA ASP A 347 -14.62 0.11 -9.42
C ASP A 347 -14.51 1.54 -9.98
N PHE A 348 -13.82 2.41 -9.24
CA PHE A 348 -13.58 3.82 -9.55
C PHE A 348 -12.15 3.96 -10.09
N SER A 349 -12.04 4.44 -11.33
CA SER A 349 -10.77 4.75 -11.97
C SER A 349 -10.49 6.24 -11.81
N VAL A 350 -9.47 6.57 -11.03
CA VAL A 350 -9.08 7.94 -10.67
C VAL A 350 -7.73 8.26 -11.31
N LYS A 351 -7.63 9.45 -11.90
CA LYS A 351 -6.40 9.95 -12.52
C LYS A 351 -5.94 11.24 -11.85
N VAL A 352 -4.64 11.32 -11.57
CA VAL A 352 -3.95 12.49 -11.02
C VAL A 352 -3.09 13.12 -12.12
N GLU A 353 -3.31 14.39 -12.41
CA GLU A 353 -2.61 15.15 -13.45
C GLU A 353 -2.02 16.44 -12.88
N GLY A 354 -1.18 17.14 -13.64
CA GLY A 354 -0.62 18.44 -13.27
C GLY A 354 0.87 18.49 -13.57
N ASP A 355 1.65 17.72 -12.81
CA ASP A 355 3.09 17.57 -13.02
C ASP A 355 3.37 16.40 -13.96
N ASN A 356 4.24 16.60 -14.95
CA ASN A 356 4.61 15.54 -15.90
C ASN A 356 5.48 14.46 -15.26
N ARG A 357 6.05 14.73 -14.08
CA ARG A 357 6.86 13.78 -13.32
C ARG A 357 6.02 12.78 -12.53
N TYR A 358 4.71 13.00 -12.41
CA TYR A 358 3.84 12.10 -11.64
C TYR A 358 3.72 10.75 -12.32
N ILE A 359 4.32 9.74 -11.68
CA ILE A 359 4.14 8.33 -12.04
C ILE A 359 3.16 7.67 -11.09
N ALA A 360 2.64 6.51 -11.49
CA ALA A 360 1.67 5.76 -10.70
C ALA A 360 0.39 6.58 -10.39
N ASN A 361 0.03 7.44 -11.34
CA ASN A 361 -0.99 8.48 -11.20
C ASN A 361 -2.39 8.02 -11.65
N ASN A 362 -2.56 6.75 -11.99
CA ASN A 362 -3.84 6.12 -12.31
C ASN A 362 -4.15 5.07 -11.23
N VAL A 363 -5.27 5.23 -10.55
CA VAL A 363 -5.62 4.46 -9.34
C VAL A 363 -6.99 3.83 -9.53
N GLU A 364 -7.08 2.53 -9.26
CA GLU A 364 -8.36 1.82 -9.20
C GLU A 364 -8.78 1.64 -7.73
N LEU A 365 -9.92 2.22 -7.37
CA LEU A 365 -10.50 2.17 -6.02
C LEU A 365 -11.80 1.38 -6.03
N ARG A 366 -11.96 0.42 -5.11
CA ARG A 366 -13.23 -0.29 -4.94
C ARG A 366 -14.07 0.41 -3.87
N VAL A 367 -15.18 0.99 -4.28
CA VAL A 367 -16.12 1.71 -3.41
C VAL A 367 -17.38 0.86 -3.21
N LYS A 368 -17.80 0.70 -1.96
CA LYS A 368 -19.09 0.09 -1.63
C LYS A 368 -20.12 1.20 -1.42
N ILE A 369 -21.26 1.07 -2.08
CA ILE A 369 -22.44 1.92 -1.88
C ILE A 369 -23.45 1.10 -1.08
N SER A 370 -23.73 1.50 0.15
CA SER A 370 -24.57 0.76 1.11
C SER A 370 -25.96 1.39 1.22
N THR A 371 -27.06 0.71 0.89
CA THR A 371 -28.40 1.28 1.12
C THR A 371 -28.99 0.91 2.47
N GLU A 372 -29.93 1.73 2.94
CA GLU A 372 -30.88 1.33 3.98
C GLU A 372 -31.88 0.31 3.42
N VAL A 373 -32.17 -0.74 4.21
CA VAL A 373 -33.09 -1.81 3.85
C VAL A 373 -34.45 -1.55 4.51
N GLY A 374 -35.48 -1.35 3.71
CA GLY A 374 -36.87 -1.31 4.12
C GLY A 374 -37.50 -2.69 4.05
N ILE A 375 -38.30 -3.05 5.05
CA ILE A 375 -39.13 -4.26 5.03
C ILE A 375 -40.56 -3.85 4.69
N THR A 376 -41.05 -4.30 3.54
CA THR A 376 -42.40 -4.03 3.08
C THR A 376 -43.17 -5.33 2.84
N ASN A 377 -44.50 -5.21 2.68
CA ASN A 377 -45.36 -6.32 2.30
C ASN A 377 -45.23 -7.57 3.19
N VAL A 378 -45.15 -7.39 4.51
CA VAL A 378 -45.08 -8.51 5.47
C VAL A 378 -46.45 -9.17 5.64
N ASP A 379 -46.59 -10.40 5.15
CA ASP A 379 -47.78 -11.24 5.28
C ASP A 379 -47.51 -12.47 6.15
N LEU A 380 -48.37 -12.68 7.15
CA LEU A 380 -48.42 -13.88 7.96
C LEU A 380 -49.65 -14.70 7.56
N SER A 381 -49.45 -15.92 7.10
CA SER A 381 -50.54 -16.76 6.57
C SER A 381 -50.59 -18.13 7.24
N THR A 382 -51.80 -18.58 7.57
CA THR A 382 -52.08 -19.98 7.90
C THR A 382 -52.74 -20.63 6.68
N VAL A 383 -52.14 -21.72 6.19
CA VAL A 383 -52.48 -22.37 4.92
C VAL A 383 -52.83 -23.83 5.16
N ASP A 384 -53.97 -24.31 4.68
CA ASP A 384 -54.33 -25.73 4.77
C ASP A 384 -53.41 -26.60 3.89
N LYS A 385 -53.01 -27.79 4.39
CA LYS A 385 -52.13 -28.71 3.66
C LYS A 385 -52.76 -29.23 2.38
N ASP A 386 -54.07 -29.46 2.38
CA ASP A 386 -54.80 -30.01 1.24
C ASP A 386 -55.30 -28.92 0.27
N GLN A 387 -55.04 -27.64 0.59
CA GLN A 387 -55.48 -26.46 -0.16
C GLN A 387 -57.00 -26.40 -0.38
N SER A 388 -57.79 -27.11 0.42
CA SER A 388 -59.25 -27.13 0.32
C SER A 388 -59.89 -25.81 0.76
N ILE A 389 -59.20 -25.04 1.60
CA ILE A 389 -59.63 -23.73 2.12
C ILE A 389 -58.61 -22.65 1.75
N ALA A 390 -59.11 -21.48 1.35
CA ALA A 390 -58.28 -20.33 1.02
C ALA A 390 -57.40 -19.90 2.21
N PRO A 391 -56.13 -19.49 1.98
CA PRO A 391 -55.23 -19.03 3.04
C PRO A 391 -55.81 -17.90 3.88
N LYS A 392 -55.62 -17.97 5.21
CA LYS A 392 -55.92 -16.84 6.11
C LYS A 392 -54.69 -15.97 6.27
N THR A 393 -54.63 -14.87 5.53
CA THR A 393 -53.48 -13.93 5.52
C THR A 393 -53.75 -12.68 6.36
N THR A 394 -52.77 -12.30 7.18
CA THR A 394 -52.76 -11.05 7.96
C THR A 394 -51.53 -10.23 7.60
N ARG A 395 -51.75 -9.01 7.09
CA ARG A 395 -50.70 -8.03 6.77
C ARG A 395 -50.20 -7.36 8.05
N VAL A 396 -48.88 -7.23 8.19
CA VAL A 396 -48.20 -6.54 9.29
C VAL A 396 -47.32 -5.43 8.72
N THR A 397 -47.25 -4.29 9.40
CA THR A 397 -46.30 -3.22 9.08
C THR A 397 -45.07 -3.37 9.96
N TYR A 398 -43.86 -3.38 9.39
CA TYR A 398 -42.63 -3.29 10.19
C TYR A 398 -42.49 -1.86 10.76
N PRO A 399 -42.04 -1.67 12.02
CA PRO A 399 -41.61 -2.66 13.02
C PRO A 399 -42.72 -3.10 14.00
N ALA A 400 -43.99 -3.05 13.61
CA ALA A 400 -45.12 -3.39 14.48
C ALA A 400 -45.27 -4.91 14.70
N LYS A 401 -45.91 -5.27 15.82
CA LYS A 401 -46.30 -6.66 16.13
C LYS A 401 -47.63 -7.00 15.49
N ALA A 402 -47.79 -8.24 15.06
CA ALA A 402 -49.07 -8.76 14.63
C ALA A 402 -50.09 -8.74 15.78
N LYS A 403 -51.37 -8.50 15.47
CA LYS A 403 -52.45 -8.52 16.46
C LYS A 403 -52.86 -9.98 16.74
N GLY A 404 -52.68 -10.42 17.98
CA GLY A 404 -53.07 -11.77 18.43
C GLY A 404 -52.03 -12.85 18.13
N THR A 405 -52.39 -14.10 18.36
CA THR A 405 -51.55 -15.29 18.15
C THR A 405 -52.02 -16.07 16.92
N PHE A 406 -51.07 -16.63 16.19
CA PHE A 406 -51.33 -17.54 15.07
C PHE A 406 -51.20 -18.97 15.57
N ILE A 407 -52.17 -19.80 15.24
CA ILE A 407 -52.18 -21.24 15.55
C ILE A 407 -52.08 -21.98 14.23
N ALA A 408 -51.18 -22.95 14.16
CA ALA A 408 -51.06 -23.90 13.07
C ALA A 408 -50.92 -25.30 13.68
N ASP A 409 -51.77 -26.23 13.26
CA ASP A 409 -51.82 -27.62 13.74
C ASP A 409 -51.27 -28.60 12.68
N SER A 410 -51.51 -29.91 12.82
CA SER A 410 -51.02 -30.91 11.87
C SER A 410 -51.58 -30.78 10.46
N HIS A 411 -52.74 -30.15 10.31
CA HIS A 411 -53.43 -29.93 9.04
C HIS A 411 -53.06 -28.59 8.40
N GLN A 412 -52.50 -27.64 9.17
CA GLN A 412 -52.16 -26.30 8.70
C GLN A 412 -50.64 -26.06 8.66
N ASN A 413 -50.18 -25.31 7.66
CA ASN A 413 -48.82 -24.77 7.60
C ASN A 413 -48.85 -23.27 7.92
N PHE A 414 -47.77 -22.78 8.52
CA PHE A 414 -47.53 -21.35 8.68
C PHE A 414 -46.59 -20.86 7.59
N ALA A 415 -46.93 -19.75 6.94
CA ALA A 415 -46.14 -19.10 5.91
C ALA A 415 -45.91 -17.62 6.23
N LEU A 416 -44.68 -17.16 6.03
CA LEU A 416 -44.26 -15.78 6.16
C LEU A 416 -43.77 -15.29 4.79
N PHE A 417 -44.33 -14.20 4.29
CA PHE A 417 -43.85 -13.49 3.11
C PHE A 417 -43.49 -12.07 3.51
N PHE A 418 -42.41 -11.54 2.94
CA PHE A 418 -42.02 -10.15 3.07
C PHE A 418 -41.17 -9.78 1.86
N GLN A 419 -41.07 -8.49 1.58
CA GLN A 419 -40.20 -7.94 0.55
C GLN A 419 -39.17 -7.04 1.22
N LEU A 420 -37.93 -7.15 0.75
CA LEU A 420 -36.86 -6.25 1.13
C LEU A 420 -36.68 -5.27 -0.02
N VAL A 421 -36.68 -3.98 0.31
CA VAL A 421 -36.55 -2.91 -0.67
C VAL A 421 -35.51 -1.92 -0.22
N ASP A 422 -34.86 -1.28 -1.17
CA ASP A 422 -34.06 -0.08 -0.92
C ASP A 422 -35.00 1.07 -0.55
N VAL A 423 -34.79 1.68 0.63
CA VAL A 423 -35.64 2.77 1.12
C VAL A 423 -35.63 3.98 0.18
N ASN A 424 -34.50 4.24 -0.49
CA ASN A 424 -34.28 5.42 -1.32
C ASN A 424 -34.79 5.23 -2.74
N THR A 425 -34.62 4.03 -3.32
CA THR A 425 -34.97 3.76 -4.72
C THR A 425 -36.26 2.94 -4.89
N GLY A 426 -36.71 2.24 -3.84
CA GLY A 426 -37.81 1.29 -3.89
C GLY A 426 -37.50 0.00 -4.64
N ALA A 427 -36.25 -0.19 -5.10
CA ALA A 427 -35.83 -1.40 -5.80
C ALA A 427 -35.81 -2.60 -4.85
N GLU A 428 -36.20 -3.79 -5.35
CA GLU A 428 -36.15 -5.03 -4.59
C GLU A 428 -34.70 -5.43 -4.28
N LEU A 429 -34.44 -5.82 -3.03
CA LEU A 429 -33.12 -6.18 -2.54
C LEU A 429 -33.03 -7.68 -2.24
N THR A 430 -31.95 -8.28 -2.71
CA THR A 430 -31.57 -9.65 -2.34
C THR A 430 -30.40 -9.60 -1.36
N PRO A 431 -30.63 -9.77 -0.05
CA PRO A 431 -29.57 -9.71 0.94
C PRO A 431 -28.63 -10.92 0.84
N HIS A 432 -27.39 -10.75 1.30
CA HIS A 432 -26.42 -11.85 1.38
C HIS A 432 -26.84 -12.93 2.41
N GLN A 433 -27.53 -12.52 3.48
CA GLN A 433 -28.01 -13.44 4.51
C GLN A 433 -29.37 -12.97 5.05
N VAL A 434 -30.28 -13.94 5.21
CA VAL A 434 -31.55 -13.79 5.94
C VAL A 434 -31.66 -14.96 6.89
N ALA A 435 -31.94 -14.68 8.16
CA ALA A 435 -32.22 -15.71 9.15
C ALA A 435 -33.48 -15.33 9.94
N SER A 436 -34.37 -16.29 10.12
CA SER A 436 -35.53 -16.19 11.00
C SER A 436 -35.29 -17.02 12.25
N SER A 437 -35.45 -16.45 13.44
CA SER A 437 -35.38 -17.17 14.71
C SER A 437 -36.72 -17.16 15.42
N SER A 438 -37.07 -18.29 16.05
CA SER A 438 -38.26 -18.43 16.88
C SER A 438 -37.86 -18.94 18.26
N PRO A 439 -37.54 -18.04 19.22
CA PRO A 439 -37.16 -18.46 20.56
C PRO A 439 -38.38 -19.01 21.31
N ALA A 440 -38.27 -20.21 21.88
CA ALA A 440 -39.28 -20.72 22.80
C ALA A 440 -39.12 -19.99 24.15
N ARG A 441 -40.22 -19.51 24.73
CA ARG A 441 -40.20 -18.82 26.03
C ARG A 441 -39.82 -19.73 27.19
N ASP A 442 -39.94 -21.05 27.02
CA ASP A 442 -39.76 -22.05 28.08
C ASP A 442 -38.37 -22.71 28.08
N GLY A 443 -37.37 -22.11 27.41
CA GLY A 443 -35.98 -22.60 27.44
C GLY A 443 -35.68 -23.82 26.56
N GLY A 444 -36.66 -24.31 25.77
CA GLY A 444 -36.46 -25.36 24.78
C GLY A 444 -35.98 -24.83 23.43
N LEU A 445 -34.97 -25.46 22.83
CA LEU A 445 -34.56 -25.19 21.44
C LEU A 445 -35.63 -25.70 20.47
N CYS A 446 -36.20 -24.80 19.67
CA CYS A 446 -36.98 -25.16 18.49
C CYS A 446 -36.04 -25.11 17.27
N PRO A 447 -35.68 -26.24 16.63
CA PRO A 447 -34.81 -26.21 15.46
C PRO A 447 -35.60 -25.70 14.24
N LEU A 448 -35.13 -24.60 13.65
CA LEU A 448 -35.56 -24.12 12.34
C LEU A 448 -34.45 -24.40 11.33
N GLN A 449 -34.82 -24.94 10.16
CA GLN A 449 -33.89 -25.21 9.07
C GLN A 449 -33.48 -23.89 8.40
N LEU A 450 -32.17 -23.70 8.26
CA LEU A 450 -31.55 -22.62 7.48
C LEU A 450 -32.02 -22.71 6.02
N ALA A 451 -32.63 -21.64 5.48
CA ALA A 451 -32.77 -21.47 4.04
C ALA A 451 -31.77 -20.37 3.60
N THR A 452 -30.62 -20.78 3.05
CA THR A 452 -29.68 -19.88 2.38
C THR A 452 -30.12 -19.74 0.91
N ALA A 453 -30.45 -18.52 0.48
CA ALA A 453 -30.57 -18.20 -0.94
C ALA A 453 -29.22 -17.69 -1.43
N THR A 454 -28.45 -18.53 -2.14
CA THR A 454 -27.25 -18.12 -2.87
C THR A 454 -27.62 -17.90 -4.35
N GLY A 455 -27.37 -16.71 -4.90
CA GLY A 455 -27.60 -16.42 -6.33
C GLY A 455 -26.51 -17.00 -7.25
N PRO A 456 -26.50 -16.66 -8.56
CA PRO A 456 -27.60 -16.43 -9.49
C PRO A 456 -27.84 -17.67 -10.39
N GLY A 457 -29.09 -17.99 -10.69
CA GLY A 457 -29.47 -19.10 -11.58
C GLY A 457 -30.59 -20.01 -11.08
N ALA A 458 -31.20 -19.72 -9.94
CA ALA A 458 -32.34 -20.47 -9.43
C ALA A 458 -33.67 -19.76 -9.77
N ASP A 459 -34.49 -20.52 -10.49
CA ASP A 459 -35.91 -20.39 -10.85
C ASP A 459 -36.74 -19.29 -10.15
N LEU A 460 -37.55 -18.58 -10.95
CA LEU A 460 -38.48 -17.52 -10.55
C LEU A 460 -39.60 -18.05 -9.65
N ARG A 461 -39.33 -18.26 -8.35
CA ARG A 461 -40.39 -18.34 -7.31
C ARG A 461 -39.93 -17.67 -6.01
N PRO A 462 -40.83 -16.94 -5.32
CA PRO A 462 -40.53 -16.39 -4.00
C PRO A 462 -40.18 -17.51 -3.00
N PRO A 463 -39.23 -17.28 -2.06
CA PRO A 463 -38.84 -18.29 -1.08
C PRO A 463 -40.03 -18.64 -0.18
N GLN A 464 -40.41 -19.92 -0.17
CA GLN A 464 -41.44 -20.46 0.71
C GLN A 464 -40.76 -21.11 1.91
N LEU A 465 -40.87 -20.52 3.10
CA LEU A 465 -40.47 -21.16 4.36
C LEU A 465 -41.56 -22.15 4.79
N ARG A 466 -41.21 -23.43 4.90
CA ARG A 466 -42.12 -24.51 5.31
C ARG A 466 -41.72 -25.04 6.68
N LEU A 467 -42.58 -24.89 7.68
CA LEU A 467 -42.44 -25.56 8.97
C LEU A 467 -42.99 -27.00 8.87
N LYS A 468 -42.14 -28.01 9.01
CA LYS A 468 -42.57 -29.41 9.19
C LYS A 468 -42.63 -29.72 10.69
N GLY A 469 -43.81 -30.02 11.22
CA GLY A 469 -43.96 -30.63 12.54
C GLY A 469 -43.62 -32.11 12.50
N GLN A 470 -42.68 -32.57 13.32
CA GLN A 470 -42.50 -33.98 13.68
C GLN A 470 -42.56 -34.15 15.20
N GLN A 471 -43.28 -35.21 15.60
CA GLN A 471 -43.45 -35.68 16.98
C GLN A 471 -42.10 -35.99 17.64
N LEU A 472 -41.93 -35.56 18.89
CA LEU A 472 -40.78 -35.88 19.75
C LEU A 472 -41.05 -37.18 20.52
N GLU A 473 -40.25 -38.22 20.25
CA GLU A 473 -39.97 -39.29 21.22
C GLU A 473 -38.62 -38.99 21.87
N ALA A 474 -38.61 -38.92 23.20
CA ALA A 474 -37.42 -38.62 23.98
C ALA A 474 -36.64 -39.90 24.28
N GLU A 475 -35.51 -40.11 23.61
CA GLU A 475 -34.50 -41.06 24.07
C GLU A 475 -33.24 -40.33 24.57
N ARG A 476 -32.85 -40.71 25.80
CA ARG A 476 -31.68 -40.21 26.50
C ARG A 476 -30.42 -40.78 25.83
N HIS A 477 -29.56 -39.91 25.31
CA HIS A 477 -28.07 -39.93 25.31
C HIS A 477 -27.53 -39.16 24.09
N PRO A 478 -26.37 -38.50 24.18
CA PRO A 478 -25.93 -37.56 23.16
C PRO A 478 -25.35 -38.29 21.93
N PRO A 479 -25.73 -37.94 20.69
CA PRO A 479 -24.92 -38.28 19.53
C PRO A 479 -23.84 -37.20 19.35
N GLN A 480 -22.59 -37.64 19.36
CA GLN A 480 -21.48 -36.89 18.78
C GLN A 480 -21.71 -36.72 17.28
N LEU A 481 -21.61 -35.50 16.77
CA LEU A 481 -21.43 -35.26 15.33
C LEU A 481 -19.97 -34.98 15.03
N ARG A 482 -19.34 -36.03 14.50
CA ARG A 482 -18.06 -36.08 13.80
C ARG A 482 -18.19 -35.32 12.46
N LEU A 483 -17.40 -34.28 12.27
CA LEU A 483 -17.05 -33.77 10.94
C LEU A 483 -15.88 -34.61 10.41
N LYS A 484 -16.08 -35.26 9.25
CA LYS A 484 -15.02 -35.96 8.50
C LYS A 484 -14.72 -35.15 7.23
N GLY A 485 -13.53 -34.52 7.19
CA GLY A 485 -12.84 -33.92 6.03
C GLY A 485 -13.44 -32.59 5.54
N GLN A 486 -12.77 -31.44 5.47
CA GLN A 486 -11.34 -31.14 5.33
C GLN A 486 -10.92 -29.99 6.28
N GLN A 487 -9.92 -30.32 7.08
CA GLN A 487 -8.81 -29.53 7.64
C GLN A 487 -8.75 -28.01 7.35
N LEU A 488 -8.92 -27.23 8.42
CA LEU A 488 -8.15 -26.00 8.63
C LEU A 488 -7.72 -25.96 10.10
N ASP A 489 -6.42 -26.12 10.29
CA ASP A 489 -5.69 -25.89 11.53
C ASP A 489 -5.92 -24.45 11.97
N LEU A 490 -6.23 -24.23 13.26
CA LEU A 490 -5.91 -22.97 13.92
C LEU A 490 -5.81 -23.19 15.44
N GLU A 491 -4.64 -22.84 15.93
CA GLU A 491 -4.16 -23.00 17.29
C GLU A 491 -5.03 -22.31 18.36
N LYS A 492 -5.00 -22.95 19.52
CA LYS A 492 -5.50 -22.50 20.82
C LYS A 492 -5.02 -21.09 21.17
N ARG A 493 -5.96 -20.16 21.46
CA ARG A 493 -5.79 -19.21 22.57
C ARG A 493 -7.08 -19.07 23.38
N LYS A 494 -6.91 -19.28 24.68
CA LYS A 494 -7.90 -19.22 25.76
C LYS A 494 -8.42 -17.80 25.94
N TYR A 495 -9.73 -17.65 26.12
CA TYR A 495 -10.27 -16.58 26.97
C TYR A 495 -11.21 -17.18 28.00
N THR A 496 -10.87 -16.90 29.26
CA THR A 496 -11.60 -17.24 30.47
C THR A 496 -12.68 -16.18 30.69
N LEU A 497 -13.94 -16.57 30.76
CA LEU A 497 -15.02 -15.76 31.31
C LEU A 497 -15.27 -16.23 32.74
N PHE A 498 -15.12 -15.33 33.72
CA PHE A 498 -15.75 -15.46 35.03
C PHE A 498 -16.86 -14.40 35.15
N PRO A 499 -17.93 -14.67 35.93
CA PRO A 499 -19.16 -13.90 35.88
C PRO A 499 -19.20 -12.81 36.95
N GLN A 500 -19.52 -11.58 36.55
CA GLN A 500 -20.66 -10.76 37.00
C GLN A 500 -20.58 -9.38 36.33
#